data_AF-A0A917RYJ8-F1
#
_entry.id   AF-A0A917RYJ8-F1
#
_cell.length_a   1.000
_cell.length_b   1.000
_cell.length_c   1.000
_cell.angle_alpha   90.00
_cell.angle_beta   90.00
_cell.angle_gamma   90.00
#
_symmetry.space_group_name_H-M   'P 1'
#
loop_
_entity.id
_entity.type
_entity.pdbx_description
1 polymer ?
#
loop_
_entity_poly.entity_id
_entity_poly.type
_entity_poly.pdbx_seq_one_letter_code
_entity_poly.pdbx_strand_id
1 'polypeptide(L)' 'MLSRVERGQALIVTRDGAELAELRPLRRRSARPAELIERRRHVRQVDPEALRRDLDDVLDASL' A
#
# COMPACT_ATOMS: atom_id res chain seq x y z
N MET A 1 -5.34 10.63 11.99
CA MET A 1 -6.06 10.86 10.72
C MET A 1 -5.08 11.04 9.54
N LEU A 2 -4.16 12.01 9.61
CA LEU A 2 -3.20 12.29 8.53
C LEU A 2 -2.28 11.11 8.15
N SER A 3 -1.88 10.28 9.13
CA SER A 3 -1.06 9.08 8.88
C SER A 3 -1.68 8.05 7.93
N ARG A 4 -3.01 8.06 7.75
CA ARG A 4 -3.69 7.24 6.73
C ARG A 4 -3.45 7.79 5.32
N VAL A 5 -3.45 9.11 5.16
CA VAL A 5 -3.14 9.76 3.88
C VAL A 5 -1.70 9.56 3.48
N GLU A 6 -0.77 9.58 4.45
CA GLU A 6 0.64 9.21 4.21
C GLU A 6 0.81 7.78 3.69
N ARG A 7 -0.11 6.88 4.05
CA ARG A 7 -0.15 5.48 3.58
C ARG A 7 -0.93 5.29 2.27
N GLY A 8 -1.45 6.36 1.67
CA GLY A 8 -2.12 6.30 0.37
C GLY A 8 -3.65 6.35 0.42
N GLN A 9 -4.26 6.53 1.60
CA GLN A 9 -5.72 6.64 1.72
C GLN A 9 -6.22 8.06 1.41
N ALA A 10 -7.34 8.22 0.71
CA ALA A 10 -8.05 9.49 0.60
C ALA A 10 -9.04 9.67 1.77
N LEU A 11 -9.17 10.90 2.28
CA LEU A 11 -10.08 11.21 3.39
C LEU A 11 -10.92 12.45 3.06
N ILE A 12 -12.20 12.41 3.45
CA ILE A 12 -13.08 13.59 3.44
C ILE A 12 -12.98 14.31 4.77
N VAL A 13 -12.75 15.62 4.73
CA VAL A 13 -12.77 16.50 5.89
C VAL A 13 -14.16 17.09 6.00
N THR A 14 -14.84 16.79 7.10
CA THR A 14 -16.18 17.31 7.40
C THR A 14 -16.13 18.30 8.57
N ARG A 15 -17.04 19.27 8.57
CA ARG A 15 -17.33 20.13 9.71
C ARG A 15 -18.85 20.21 9.86
N ASP A 16 -19.34 19.90 11.05
CA ASP A 16 -20.77 19.93 11.37
C ASP A 16 -21.63 19.11 10.37
N GLY A 17 -21.08 17.99 9.89
CA GLY A 17 -21.75 17.08 8.94
C GLY A 17 -21.67 17.51 7.47
N ALA A 18 -21.16 18.71 7.17
CA ALA A 18 -20.92 19.16 5.80
C ALA A 18 -19.51 18.78 5.33
N GLU A 19 -19.40 18.27 4.10
CA GLU A 19 -18.12 18.00 3.44
C GLU A 19 -17.46 19.32 3.03
N LEU A 20 -16.21 19.52 3.47
CA LEU A 20 -15.47 20.76 3.20
C LEU A 20 -14.32 20.56 2.21
N ALA A 21 -13.65 19.41 2.26
CA ALA A 21 -12.48 19.14 1.44
C ALA A 21 -12.18 17.65 1.32
N GLU A 22 -11.45 17.30 0.27
CA GLU A 22 -10.82 15.99 0.12
C GLU A 22 -9.32 16.13 0.34
N LEU A 23 -8.77 15.27 1.20
CA LEU A 23 -7.33 15.14 1.39
C LEU A 23 -6.85 13.89 0.65
N ARG A 24 -6.03 14.08 -0.39
CA ARG A 24 -5.49 13.00 -1.22
C ARG A 24 -3.98 12.88 -1.03
N PRO A 25 -3.44 11.64 -1.04
CA PRO A 25 -2.00 11.45 -1.10
C PRO A 25 -1.48 12.04 -2.41
N LEU A 26 -0.38 12.77 -2.32
CA LEU A 26 0.37 13.14 -3.51
C LEU A 26 0.95 11.87 -4.14
N ARG A 27 0.94 11.80 -5.48
CA ARG A 27 1.57 10.68 -6.19
C ARG A 27 3.04 10.63 -5.81
N ARG A 28 3.44 9.56 -5.12
CA ARG A 28 4.86 9.27 -4.94
C ARG A 28 5.46 8.97 -6.30
N ARG A 29 6.60 9.59 -6.58
CA ARG A 29 7.37 9.25 -7.79
C ARG A 29 7.74 7.77 -7.69
N SER A 30 7.41 7.01 -8.72
CA SER A 30 7.83 5.62 -8.83
C SER A 30 9.35 5.55 -8.69
N ALA A 31 9.86 4.52 -7.99
CA ALA A 31 11.28 4.26 -7.98
C ALA A 31 11.79 4.08 -9.42
N ARG A 32 12.99 4.55 -9.70
CA ARG A 32 13.60 4.37 -11.03
C ARG A 32 13.85 2.86 -11.26
N PRO A 33 13.82 2.38 -12.51
CA PRO A 33 14.08 0.97 -12.80
C PRO A 33 15.38 0.44 -12.17
N ALA A 34 16.46 1.25 -12.20
CA ALA A 34 17.73 0.90 -11.57
C ALA A 34 17.60 0.68 -10.04
N GLU A 35 16.84 1.52 -9.36
CA GLU A 35 16.60 1.39 -7.90
C GLU A 35 15.80 0.12 -7.59
N LEU A 36 14.83 -0.25 -8.45
CA LEU A 36 14.07 -1.48 -8.30
C LEU A 36 14.95 -2.72 -8.50
N ILE A 37 15.85 -2.69 -9.50
CA ILE A 37 16.81 -3.77 -9.76
C ILE A 37 17.75 -3.94 -8.56
N GLU A 38 18.34 -2.85 -8.07
CA GLU A 38 19.25 -2.91 -6.91
C GLU A 38 18.53 -3.42 -5.66
N ARG A 39 17.30 -2.97 -5.39
CA ARG A 39 16.51 -3.51 -4.26
C ARG A 39 16.27 -5.00 -4.41
N ARG A 40 15.89 -5.47 -5.60
CA ARG A 40 15.60 -6.89 -5.87
C ARG A 40 16.81 -7.80 -5.62
N ARG A 41 18.04 -7.32 -5.85
CA ARG A 41 19.28 -8.07 -5.59
C ARG A 41 19.48 -8.43 -4.12
N HIS A 42 18.92 -7.64 -3.20
CA HIS A 42 19.05 -7.83 -1.76
C HIS A 42 17.87 -8.58 -1.14
N VAL A 43 16.83 -8.88 -1.92
CA VAL A 43 15.67 -9.63 -1.44
C VAL A 43 16.03 -11.12 -1.44
N ARG A 44 15.76 -11.80 -0.32
CA ARG A 44 15.93 -13.25 -0.20
C ARG A 44 15.12 -13.97 -1.27
N GLN A 45 15.67 -15.02 -1.87
CA GLN A 45 14.84 -15.91 -2.70
C GLN A 45 13.76 -16.55 -1.82
N VAL A 46 12.53 -16.50 -2.33
CA VAL A 46 11.35 -17.06 -1.68
C VAL A 46 10.78 -18.09 -2.63
N ASP A 47 10.41 -19.26 -2.08
CA ASP A 47 9.65 -20.28 -2.79
C ASP A 47 8.23 -19.75 -3.04
N PRO A 48 7.81 -19.57 -4.31
CA PRO A 48 6.53 -18.97 -4.63
C PRO A 48 5.35 -19.89 -4.29
N GLU A 49 5.50 -21.21 -4.38
CA GLU A 49 4.47 -22.17 -3.99
C GLU A 49 4.29 -22.22 -2.47
N ALA A 50 5.37 -22.13 -1.70
CA ALA A 50 5.30 -22.07 -0.24
C ALA A 50 4.65 -20.75 0.22
N LEU A 51 5.09 -19.62 -0.32
CA LEU A 51 4.51 -18.31 0.01
C LEU A 51 3.01 -18.25 -0.33
N ARG A 52 2.60 -18.85 -1.45
CA ARG A 52 1.18 -18.91 -1.83
C ARG A 52 0.35 -19.64 -0.78
N ARG A 53 0.79 -20.83 -0.37
CA ARG A 53 0.11 -21.63 0.66
C ARG A 53 -0.01 -20.87 1.97
N ASP A 54 1.07 -20.24 2.44
CA ASP A 54 1.05 -19.44 3.67
C ASP A 54 0.04 -18.27 3.59
N LEU A 55 -0.08 -17.63 2.42
CA LEU A 55 -1.05 -16.55 2.22
C LEU A 55 -2.49 -17.08 2.19
N ASP A 56 -2.73 -18.20 1.50
CA ASP A 56 -4.05 -18.82 1.42
C ASP A 56 -4.53 -19.30 2.80
N ASP A 57 -3.61 -19.71 3.68
CA ASP A 57 -3.92 -20.12 5.06
C ASP A 57 -4.32 -18.93 5.97
N VAL A 58 -3.83 -17.71 5.69
CA VAL A 58 -4.00 -16.54 6.57
C VAL A 58 -5.04 -15.55 6.02
N LEU A 59 -5.24 -15.51 4.71
CA LEU A 59 -6.20 -14.61 4.07
C LEU A 59 -7.57 -15.27 4.00
N ASP A 60 -8.55 -14.67 4.67
CA ASP A 60 -9.95 -15.03 4.43
C ASP A 60 -10.40 -14.46 3.08
N ALA A 61 -10.41 -15.33 2.06
CA ALA A 61 -10.81 -14.98 0.71
C ALA A 61 -12.34 -14.86 0.52
N SER A 62 -13.13 -14.93 1.59
CA SER A 62 -14.61 -14.86 1.53
C SER A 62 -15.20 -13.44 1.61
N LEU A 63 -14.35 -12.40 1.61
CA LEU A 63 -14.74 -10.99 1.73
C LEU A 63 -15.27 -10.35 0.45
#